data_AF-A0ABD1DZJ0-F1
#
_entry.id   AF-A0ABD1DZJ0-F1
#
_cell.length_a   1.000
_cell.length_b   1.000
_cell.length_c   1.000
_cell.angle_alpha   90.00
_cell.angle_beta   90.00
_cell.angle_gamma   90.00
#
_symmetry.space_group_name_H-M   'P 1'
#
loop_
_entity.id
_entity.type
_entity.pdbx_description
1 polymer ?
#
loop_
_entity_poly.entity_id
_entity_poly.type
_entity_poly.pdbx_seq_one_letter_code
_entity_poly.pdbx_strand_id
1 'polypeptide(L)'
;MNRLPKNKIFRWKNKNVSEAVYLKRKSASDRMKRKIESVRESTEVSPVKKPRLGTRLVNLDILRAGLKCKTCESVLSLNDILETRMIGEAEQYKIKCHNCLDLNDVYTSDYSNDKNGRKIFNINSRIALGAIDAGIGCNQINKFFADLNVPILNDHTYKRHERIVGLAVENVAKKSCHDAAQAERHQTIERIETLVQMV
;
A
#
# COMPACT_ATOMS: atom_id res chain seq x y z
N MET A 1 54.20 37.94 -13.86
CA MET A 1 53.84 36.88 -12.88
C MET A 1 52.34 36.66 -12.91
N ASN A 2 51.86 35.75 -13.76
CA ASN A 2 50.43 35.43 -13.85
C ASN A 2 50.07 34.42 -12.76
N ARG A 3 49.32 34.86 -11.74
CA ARG A 3 48.81 33.96 -10.69
C ARG A 3 47.75 33.04 -11.32
N LEU A 4 48.02 31.74 -11.32
CA LEU A 4 47.05 30.71 -11.70
C LEU A 4 45.78 30.83 -10.83
N PRO A 5 44.57 30.76 -11.39
CA PRO A 5 43.35 30.82 -10.61
C PRO A 5 43.23 29.59 -9.68
N LYS A 6 42.84 29.90 -8.45
CA LYS A 6 42.76 29.02 -7.27
C LYS A 6 42.07 27.68 -7.57
N ASN A 7 42.68 26.59 -7.11
CA ASN A 7 42.09 25.25 -7.03
C ASN A 7 40.61 25.34 -6.60
N LYS A 8 39.69 24.82 -7.43
CA LYS A 8 38.28 24.71 -7.08
C LYS A 8 38.15 23.87 -5.81
N ILE A 9 37.68 24.51 -4.74
CA ILE A 9 37.41 23.81 -3.47
C ILE A 9 36.03 23.17 -3.58
N PHE A 10 35.98 21.85 -3.63
CA PHE A 10 34.71 21.12 -3.62
C PHE A 10 34.25 20.92 -2.17
N ARG A 11 32.99 21.23 -1.87
CA ARG A 11 32.41 21.08 -0.52
C ARG A 11 31.21 20.15 -0.52
N TRP A 12 31.11 19.30 0.49
CA TRP A 12 29.95 18.41 0.72
C TRP A 12 29.58 18.41 2.20
N LYS A 13 28.33 18.77 2.54
CA LYS A 13 27.87 18.95 3.93
C LYS A 13 28.87 19.75 4.77
N ASN A 14 29.23 20.93 4.27
CA ASN A 14 30.16 21.89 4.86
C ASN A 14 31.63 21.45 5.02
N LYS A 15 32.00 20.23 4.59
CA LYS A 15 33.39 19.74 4.59
C LYS A 15 34.06 19.90 3.23
N ASN A 16 35.34 20.26 3.22
CA ASN A 16 36.16 20.30 2.00
C ASN A 16 36.48 18.86 1.56
N VAL A 17 36.32 18.57 0.27
CA VAL A 17 36.52 17.26 -0.34
C VAL A 17 37.27 17.40 -1.66
N SER A 18 37.90 16.32 -2.12
CA SER A 18 38.45 16.28 -3.47
C SER A 18 37.35 16.25 -4.52
N GLU A 19 37.69 16.67 -5.74
CA GLU A 19 36.78 16.66 -6.90
C GLU A 19 36.17 15.28 -7.15
N ALA A 20 36.99 14.23 -7.14
CA ALA A 20 36.54 12.86 -7.33
C ALA A 20 35.50 12.42 -6.29
N VAL A 21 35.72 12.78 -5.01
CA VAL A 21 34.78 12.47 -3.91
C VAL A 21 33.48 13.26 -4.06
N TYR A 22 33.56 14.53 -4.49
CA TYR A 22 32.39 15.35 -4.74
C TYR A 22 31.53 14.81 -5.87
N LEU A 23 32.14 14.49 -7.02
CA LEU A 23 31.44 13.95 -8.19
C LEU A 23 30.76 12.61 -7.90
N LYS A 24 31.44 11.71 -7.17
CA LYS A 24 30.87 10.41 -6.75
C LYS A 24 29.67 10.56 -5.80
N ARG A 25 29.73 11.52 -4.87
CA ARG A 25 28.61 11.79 -3.94
C ARG A 25 27.44 12.47 -4.64
N LYS A 26 27.74 13.39 -5.57
CA LYS A 26 26.74 14.05 -6.40
C LYS A 26 25.99 13.04 -7.27
N SER A 27 26.70 12.15 -7.97
CA SER A 27 26.07 11.11 -8.79
C SER A 27 25.21 10.13 -7.98
N ALA A 28 25.65 9.74 -6.78
CA ALA A 28 24.86 8.91 -5.87
C ALA A 28 23.59 9.64 -5.37
N SER A 29 23.70 10.91 -5.04
CA SER A 29 22.57 11.76 -4.66
C SER A 29 21.59 11.94 -5.83
N ASP A 30 22.09 12.16 -7.04
CA ASP A 30 21.27 12.32 -8.24
C ASP A 30 20.57 11.01 -8.64
N ARG A 31 21.21 9.85 -8.41
CA ARG A 31 20.59 8.53 -8.57
C ARG A 31 19.49 8.31 -7.54
N MET A 32 19.70 8.70 -6.29
CA MET A 32 18.70 8.62 -5.23
C MET A 32 17.52 9.57 -5.50
N LYS A 33 17.79 10.80 -5.96
CA LYS A 33 16.76 11.74 -6.41
C LYS A 33 15.95 11.14 -7.56
N ARG A 34 16.59 10.62 -8.62
CA ARG A 34 15.91 9.95 -9.73
C ARG A 34 15.07 8.74 -9.29
N LYS A 35 15.53 7.97 -8.30
CA LYS A 35 14.76 6.84 -7.74
C LYS A 35 13.57 7.32 -6.90
N ILE A 36 13.71 8.41 -6.16
CA ILE A 36 12.60 9.06 -5.44
C ILE A 36 11.61 9.67 -6.44
N GLU A 37 12.09 10.26 -7.52
CA GLU A 37 11.32 10.87 -8.59
C GLU A 37 10.57 9.81 -9.41
N SER A 38 11.19 8.66 -9.71
CA SER A 38 10.51 7.53 -10.34
C SER A 38 9.47 6.88 -9.42
N VAL A 39 9.73 6.83 -8.10
CA VAL A 39 8.74 6.40 -7.10
C VAL A 39 7.61 7.43 -6.98
N ARG A 40 7.91 8.73 -7.07
CA ARG A 40 6.91 9.79 -7.13
C ARG A 40 6.10 9.74 -8.43
N GLU A 41 6.70 9.46 -9.58
CA GLU A 41 5.98 9.20 -10.85
C GLU A 41 5.06 7.97 -10.76
N SER A 42 5.48 6.92 -10.04
CA SER A 42 4.57 5.81 -9.73
C SER A 42 3.47 6.16 -8.70
N THR A 43 3.56 7.34 -8.06
CA THR A 43 2.59 7.86 -7.08
C THR A 43 1.80 9.10 -7.59
N GLU A 44 2.27 9.77 -8.64
CA GLU A 44 1.70 10.99 -9.25
C GLU A 44 1.15 10.71 -10.65
N VAL A 45 -0.17 10.55 -10.66
CA VAL A 45 -1.14 11.10 -11.62
C VAL A 45 -0.76 11.00 -13.09
N SER A 46 -1.22 9.92 -13.74
CA SER A 46 -1.49 9.96 -15.17
C SER A 46 -2.56 11.03 -15.49
N PRO A 47 -2.46 11.75 -16.63
CA PRO A 47 -3.48 12.72 -17.04
C PRO A 47 -4.84 12.04 -17.17
N VAL A 48 -5.91 12.76 -16.82
CA VAL A 48 -7.34 12.39 -16.83
C VAL A 48 -7.61 11.13 -17.68
N LYS A 49 -7.63 9.97 -17.02
CA LYS A 49 -8.01 8.72 -17.67
C LYS A 49 -9.53 8.61 -17.53
N LYS A 50 -10.21 8.53 -18.68
CA LYS A 50 -11.62 8.12 -18.77
C LYS A 50 -11.89 6.93 -17.82
N PRO A 51 -13.10 6.82 -17.25
CA PRO A 51 -13.46 5.71 -16.38
C PRO A 51 -13.07 4.39 -17.05
N ARG A 52 -12.20 3.61 -16.41
CA ARG A 52 -11.84 2.28 -16.93
C ARG A 52 -13.01 1.36 -16.65
N LEU A 53 -13.90 1.18 -17.62
CA LEU A 53 -14.99 0.22 -17.54
C LEU A 53 -14.42 -1.21 -17.42
N GLY A 54 -15.01 -2.05 -16.56
CA GLY A 54 -14.62 -3.45 -16.38
C GLY A 54 -15.05 -4.01 -15.02
N THR A 55 -14.71 -5.28 -14.76
CA THR A 55 -15.00 -5.95 -13.47
C THR A 55 -14.16 -5.32 -12.37
N ARG A 56 -14.76 -5.05 -11.20
CA ARG A 56 -14.07 -4.44 -10.05
C ARG A 56 -14.47 -5.11 -8.75
N LEU A 57 -13.50 -5.22 -7.84
CA LEU A 57 -13.74 -5.63 -6.47
C LEU A 57 -14.13 -4.42 -5.64
N VAL A 58 -15.32 -4.46 -5.03
CA VAL A 58 -15.90 -3.30 -4.34
C VAL A 58 -16.48 -3.72 -3.00
N ASN A 59 -16.22 -2.92 -1.98
CA ASN A 59 -16.97 -2.96 -0.73
C ASN A 59 -18.27 -2.15 -0.90
N LEU A 60 -19.40 -2.86 -0.98
CA LEU A 60 -20.71 -2.25 -1.25
C LEU A 60 -21.14 -1.26 -0.16
N ASP A 61 -20.80 -1.50 1.10
CA ASP A 61 -21.17 -0.59 2.20
C ASP A 61 -20.45 0.75 2.07
N ILE A 62 -19.15 0.71 1.74
CA ILE A 62 -18.33 1.91 1.52
C ILE A 62 -18.79 2.64 0.26
N LEU A 63 -19.01 1.92 -0.84
CA LEU A 63 -19.46 2.52 -2.09
C LEU A 63 -20.83 3.19 -1.90
N ARG A 64 -21.79 2.48 -1.29
CA ARG A 64 -23.14 2.99 -1.03
C ARG A 64 -23.10 4.26 -0.18
N ALA A 65 -22.29 4.27 0.88
CA ALA A 65 -22.14 5.45 1.73
C ALA A 65 -21.53 6.64 0.96
N GLY A 66 -20.60 6.37 0.04
CA GLY A 66 -19.97 7.39 -0.79
C GLY A 66 -20.85 7.92 -1.94
N LEU A 67 -21.87 7.18 -2.39
CA LEU A 67 -22.78 7.60 -3.48
C LEU A 67 -23.88 8.59 -3.04
N LYS A 68 -23.60 9.39 -2.01
CA LYS A 68 -24.41 10.53 -1.59
C LYS A 68 -23.58 11.80 -1.67
N CYS A 69 -24.16 12.85 -2.23
CA CYS A 69 -23.50 14.15 -2.30
C CYS A 69 -23.25 14.69 -0.89
N LYS A 70 -22.02 15.11 -0.61
CA LYS A 70 -21.65 15.70 0.70
C LYS A 70 -22.32 17.05 0.98
N THR A 71 -22.84 17.72 -0.04
CA THR A 71 -23.41 19.07 0.07
C THR A 71 -24.94 19.07 0.09
N CYS A 72 -25.57 18.34 -0.83
CA CYS A 72 -27.03 18.34 -1.00
C CYS A 72 -27.69 16.97 -0.79
N GLU A 73 -26.93 15.97 -0.35
CA GLU A 73 -27.39 14.60 -0.04
C GLU A 73 -28.03 13.81 -1.19
N SER A 74 -28.15 14.40 -2.38
CA SER A 74 -28.66 13.73 -3.57
C SER A 74 -27.79 12.52 -3.95
N VAL A 75 -28.43 11.52 -4.56
CA VAL A 75 -27.77 10.30 -5.01
C VAL A 75 -26.82 10.64 -6.16
N LEU A 76 -25.59 10.17 -6.06
CA LEU A 76 -24.58 10.30 -7.09
C LEU A 76 -24.68 9.14 -8.09
N SER A 77 -24.59 9.45 -9.38
CA SER A 77 -24.58 8.43 -10.43
C SER A 77 -23.16 8.03 -10.80
N LEU A 78 -22.92 6.72 -10.97
CA LEU A 78 -21.67 6.22 -11.53
C LEU A 78 -21.48 6.63 -13.01
N ASN A 79 -22.55 7.06 -13.70
CA ASN A 79 -22.43 7.61 -15.05
C ASN A 79 -21.75 8.99 -15.05
N ASP A 80 -21.75 9.71 -13.92
CA ASP A 80 -21.21 11.06 -13.77
C ASP A 80 -19.76 11.08 -13.24
N ILE A 81 -19.03 9.97 -13.40
CA ILE A 81 -17.60 9.88 -13.04
C ILE A 81 -16.79 10.72 -14.04
N LEU A 82 -16.10 11.74 -13.53
CA LEU A 82 -15.19 12.58 -14.30
C LEU A 82 -13.76 12.03 -14.31
N GLU A 83 -13.30 11.55 -13.15
CA GLU A 83 -11.94 11.07 -12.95
C GLU A 83 -11.96 9.79 -12.14
N THR A 84 -11.03 8.87 -12.45
CA THR A 84 -10.78 7.67 -11.65
C THR A 84 -9.31 7.58 -11.29
N ARG A 85 -9.03 7.35 -10.01
CA ARG A 85 -7.68 7.06 -9.50
C ARG A 85 -7.65 5.65 -8.94
N MET A 86 -6.76 4.81 -9.47
CA MET A 86 -6.55 3.44 -8.98
C MET A 86 -5.34 3.40 -8.04
N ILE A 87 -5.48 2.68 -6.93
CA ILE A 87 -4.43 2.43 -5.94
C ILE A 87 -4.49 0.92 -5.60
N GLY A 88 -3.84 0.12 -6.44
CA GLY A 88 -4.07 -1.34 -6.46
C GLY A 88 -5.48 -1.65 -6.95
N GLU A 89 -6.19 -2.52 -6.24
CA GLU A 89 -7.61 -2.85 -6.52
C GLU A 89 -8.60 -1.83 -5.94
N ALA A 90 -8.13 -0.88 -5.12
CA ALA A 90 -8.97 0.20 -4.65
C ALA A 90 -9.04 1.33 -5.68
N GLU A 91 -10.22 1.91 -5.83
CA GLU A 91 -10.47 3.02 -6.74
C GLU A 91 -11.09 4.19 -5.98
N GLN A 92 -10.71 5.38 -6.40
CA GLN A 92 -11.34 6.65 -6.03
C GLN A 92 -11.96 7.23 -7.30
N TYR A 93 -13.27 7.40 -7.27
CA TYR A 93 -14.03 8.11 -8.29
C TYR A 93 -14.25 9.55 -7.88
N LYS A 94 -14.07 10.46 -8.83
CA LYS A 94 -14.50 11.85 -8.69
C LYS A 94 -15.80 12.02 -9.45
N ILE A 95 -16.91 12.12 -8.72
CA ILE A 95 -18.25 12.17 -9.31
C ILE A 95 -18.81 13.58 -9.16
N LYS A 96 -19.32 14.13 -10.26
CA LYS A 96 -20.01 15.41 -10.25
C LYS A 96 -21.48 15.19 -9.87
N CYS A 97 -21.94 15.90 -8.85
CA CYS A 97 -23.35 15.88 -8.48
C CYS A 97 -24.20 16.52 -9.58
N HIS A 98 -25.25 15.87 -10.05
CA HIS A 98 -26.16 16.46 -11.04
C HIS A 98 -26.96 17.64 -10.48
N ASN A 99 -27.31 17.61 -9.19
CA ASN A 99 -28.13 18.63 -8.53
C ASN A 99 -27.36 19.91 -8.18
N CYS A 100 -26.30 19.83 -7.35
CA CYS A 100 -25.54 21.01 -6.91
C CYS A 100 -24.19 21.23 -7.64
N LEU A 101 -23.84 20.36 -8.60
CA LEU A 101 -22.60 20.41 -9.38
C LEU A 101 -21.29 20.20 -8.60
N ASP A 102 -21.36 19.94 -7.29
CA ASP A 102 -20.18 19.67 -6.48
C ASP A 102 -19.47 18.37 -6.86
N LEU A 103 -18.15 18.39 -6.69
CA LEU A 103 -17.29 17.22 -6.87
C LEU A 103 -17.17 16.42 -5.58
N ASN A 104 -17.44 15.13 -5.69
CA ASN A 104 -17.45 14.19 -4.58
C ASN A 104 -16.40 13.10 -4.83
N ASP A 105 -15.61 12.81 -3.79
CA ASP A 105 -14.66 11.70 -3.81
C ASP A 105 -15.36 10.46 -3.24
N VAL A 106 -15.51 9.44 -4.08
CA VAL A 106 -16.18 8.17 -3.74
C VAL A 106 -15.16 7.05 -3.82
N TYR A 107 -15.06 6.23 -2.78
CA TYR A 107 -14.08 5.14 -2.69
C TYR A 107 -14.76 3.78 -2.84
N THR A 108 -14.06 2.81 -3.43
CA THR A 108 -14.54 1.42 -3.53
C THR A 108 -14.15 0.53 -2.34
N SER A 109 -13.25 1.01 -1.48
CA SER A 109 -12.74 0.26 -0.32
C SER A 109 -12.50 1.20 0.86
N ASP A 110 -12.61 0.64 2.05
CA ASP A 110 -12.12 1.25 3.29
C ASP A 110 -10.59 1.40 3.26
N TYR A 111 -10.08 2.41 3.97
CA TYR A 111 -8.66 2.69 4.06
C TYR A 111 -8.27 3.18 5.45
N SER A 112 -7.02 2.93 5.80
CA SER A 112 -6.33 3.58 6.93
C SER A 112 -5.29 4.57 6.40
N ASN A 113 -4.75 5.41 7.26
CA ASN A 113 -3.66 6.31 6.91
C ASN A 113 -2.34 5.78 7.47
N ASP A 114 -1.28 5.82 6.65
CA ASP A 114 0.06 5.55 7.13
C ASP A 114 0.63 6.74 7.94
N LYS A 115 1.82 6.56 8.52
CA LYS A 115 2.51 7.60 9.31
C LYS A 115 2.76 8.91 8.54
N ASN A 116 2.71 8.86 7.21
CA ASN A 116 2.90 10.01 6.32
C ASN A 116 1.56 10.53 5.76
N GLY A 117 0.42 10.06 6.29
CA GLY A 117 -0.92 10.45 5.83
C GLY A 117 -1.33 9.83 4.50
N ARG A 118 -0.59 8.84 3.96
CA ARG A 118 -0.97 8.17 2.71
C ARG A 118 -2.01 7.10 3.00
N LYS A 119 -3.04 7.03 2.15
CA LYS A 119 -4.09 6.02 2.24
C LYS A 119 -3.52 4.63 1.96
N ILE A 120 -3.77 3.71 2.88
CA ILE A 120 -3.55 2.27 2.77
C ILE A 120 -4.94 1.64 2.65
N PHE A 121 -5.30 1.20 1.45
CA PHE A 121 -6.59 0.57 1.22
C PHE A 121 -6.60 -0.87 1.73
N ASN A 122 -7.64 -1.20 2.51
CA ASN A 122 -7.73 -2.48 3.20
C ASN A 122 -7.99 -3.65 2.22
N ILE A 123 -8.64 -3.41 1.08
CA ILE A 123 -8.83 -4.44 0.05
C ILE A 123 -7.52 -5.05 -0.45
N ASN A 124 -6.48 -4.23 -0.65
CA ASN A 124 -5.17 -4.71 -1.06
C ASN A 124 -4.50 -5.54 0.04
N SER A 125 -4.70 -5.18 1.31
CA SER A 125 -4.25 -5.98 2.46
C SER A 125 -5.00 -7.31 2.53
N ARG A 126 -6.32 -7.34 2.27
CA ARG A 126 -7.11 -8.57 2.26
C ARG A 126 -6.68 -9.51 1.13
N ILE A 127 -6.37 -8.97 -0.06
CA ILE A 127 -5.82 -9.76 -1.17
C ILE A 127 -4.48 -10.36 -0.78
N ALA A 128 -3.57 -9.57 -0.20
CA ALA A 128 -2.28 -10.07 0.26
C ALA A 128 -2.41 -11.13 1.38
N LEU A 129 -3.36 -10.95 2.31
CA LEU A 129 -3.65 -11.94 3.35
C LEU A 129 -4.16 -13.24 2.74
N GLY A 130 -5.16 -13.17 1.86
CA GLY A 130 -5.69 -14.35 1.18
C GLY A 130 -4.63 -15.06 0.34
N ALA A 131 -3.68 -14.33 -0.23
CA ALA A 131 -2.55 -14.91 -0.95
C ALA A 131 -1.61 -15.69 -0.02
N ILE A 132 -1.26 -15.11 1.14
CA ILE A 132 -0.42 -15.76 2.15
C ILE A 132 -1.11 -17.03 2.67
N ASP A 133 -2.40 -16.94 2.98
CA ASP A 133 -3.20 -18.06 3.50
C ASP A 133 -3.32 -19.20 2.48
N ALA A 134 -3.51 -18.86 1.20
CA ALA A 134 -3.57 -19.85 0.11
C ALA A 134 -2.19 -20.34 -0.36
N GLY A 135 -1.08 -19.80 0.17
CA GLY A 135 0.28 -20.16 -0.25
C GLY A 135 0.62 -19.72 -1.69
N ILE A 136 -0.02 -18.66 -2.20
CA ILE A 136 0.15 -18.17 -3.58
C ILE A 136 0.85 -16.81 -3.62
N GLY A 137 1.50 -16.51 -4.75
CA GLY A 137 2.16 -15.22 -4.99
C GLY A 137 1.37 -14.26 -5.90
N CYS A 138 1.85 -13.02 -6.02
CA CYS A 138 1.24 -11.98 -6.86
C CYS A 138 0.93 -12.45 -8.29
N ASN A 139 1.83 -13.23 -8.91
CA ASN A 139 1.64 -13.73 -10.27
C ASN A 139 0.44 -14.67 -10.41
N GLN A 140 0.18 -15.49 -9.39
CA GLN A 140 -0.94 -16.43 -9.41
C GLN A 140 -2.27 -15.70 -9.20
N ILE A 141 -2.29 -14.71 -8.29
CA ILE A 141 -3.43 -13.80 -8.13
C ILE A 141 -3.73 -13.08 -9.44
N ASN A 142 -2.70 -12.56 -10.11
CA ASN A 142 -2.87 -11.80 -11.35
C ASN A 142 -3.38 -12.67 -12.51
N LYS A 143 -3.03 -13.96 -12.56
CA LYS A 143 -3.65 -14.91 -13.50
C LYS A 143 -5.14 -15.06 -13.21
N PHE A 144 -5.49 -15.29 -11.95
CA PHE A 144 -6.88 -15.39 -11.52
C PHE A 144 -7.70 -14.10 -11.81
N PHE A 145 -7.12 -12.92 -11.54
CA PHE A 145 -7.75 -11.65 -11.87
C PHE A 145 -7.91 -11.44 -13.38
N ALA A 146 -6.93 -11.87 -14.18
CA ALA A 146 -7.05 -11.83 -15.63
C ALA A 146 -8.23 -12.68 -16.13
N ASP A 147 -8.42 -13.88 -15.58
CA ASP A 147 -9.54 -14.77 -15.93
C ASP A 147 -10.90 -14.16 -15.54
N LEU A 148 -10.95 -13.37 -14.47
CA LEU A 148 -12.15 -12.63 -14.03
C LEU A 148 -12.33 -11.25 -14.70
N ASN A 149 -11.42 -10.85 -15.58
CA ASN A 149 -11.35 -9.51 -16.17
C ASN A 149 -11.30 -8.38 -15.11
N VAL A 150 -10.64 -8.65 -13.98
CA VAL A 150 -10.33 -7.70 -12.92
C VAL A 150 -8.94 -7.10 -13.20
N PRO A 151 -8.71 -5.81 -12.89
CA PRO A 151 -7.39 -5.21 -13.01
C PRO A 151 -6.29 -6.02 -12.31
N ILE A 152 -5.09 -5.94 -12.87
CA ILE A 152 -3.92 -6.65 -12.35
C ILE A 152 -3.33 -5.86 -11.18
N LEU A 153 -3.04 -6.55 -10.08
CA LEU A 153 -2.37 -5.96 -8.94
C LEU A 153 -0.87 -5.79 -9.23
N ASN A 154 -0.37 -4.57 -9.06
CA ASN A 154 1.06 -4.29 -9.21
C ASN A 154 1.87 -4.98 -8.10
N ASP A 155 2.96 -5.66 -8.47
CA ASP A 155 3.88 -6.33 -7.55
C ASP A 155 4.37 -5.41 -6.41
N HIS A 156 4.65 -4.13 -6.68
CA HIS A 156 5.05 -3.18 -5.64
C HIS A 156 3.93 -2.96 -4.60
N THR A 157 2.69 -2.83 -5.05
CA THR A 157 1.52 -2.70 -4.18
C THR A 157 1.32 -3.99 -3.39
N TYR A 158 1.34 -5.14 -4.06
CA TYR A 158 1.26 -6.45 -3.41
C TYR A 158 2.32 -6.61 -2.33
N LYS A 159 3.61 -6.42 -2.66
CA LYS A 159 4.74 -6.55 -1.72
C LYS A 159 4.67 -5.56 -0.56
N ARG A 160 4.08 -4.38 -0.75
CA ARG A 160 3.83 -3.46 0.37
C ARG A 160 2.82 -4.05 1.34
N HIS A 161 1.70 -4.54 0.83
CA HIS A 161 0.60 -5.09 1.64
C HIS A 161 0.95 -6.45 2.25
N GLU A 162 1.69 -7.31 1.53
CA GLU A 162 2.24 -8.58 2.01
C GLU A 162 3.11 -8.37 3.26
N ARG A 163 3.97 -7.34 3.29
CA ARG A 163 4.79 -7.04 4.47
C ARG A 163 3.97 -6.52 5.66
N ILE A 164 2.95 -5.70 5.39
CA ILE A 164 2.08 -5.15 6.43
C ILE A 164 1.32 -6.30 7.11
N VAL A 165 0.72 -7.17 6.30
CA VAL A 165 -0.07 -8.30 6.78
C VAL A 165 0.81 -9.37 7.38
N GLY A 166 1.97 -9.68 6.77
CA GLY A 166 2.90 -10.68 7.26
C GLY A 166 3.36 -10.41 8.69
N LEU A 167 3.61 -9.15 9.05
CA LEU A 167 3.92 -8.78 10.43
C LEU A 167 2.75 -9.04 11.39
N ALA A 168 1.51 -8.77 10.96
CA ALA A 168 0.33 -9.04 11.77
C ALA A 168 0.13 -10.55 11.96
N VAL A 169 0.27 -11.34 10.90
CA VAL A 169 0.19 -12.81 10.93
C VAL A 169 1.25 -13.38 11.87
N GLU A 170 2.50 -12.93 11.75
CA GLU A 170 3.61 -13.37 12.62
C GLU A 170 3.32 -13.08 14.09
N ASN A 171 2.80 -11.89 14.41
CA ASN A 171 2.46 -11.53 15.79
C ASN A 171 1.35 -12.39 16.37
N VAL A 172 0.30 -12.68 15.57
CA VAL A 172 -0.79 -13.58 15.98
C VAL A 172 -0.26 -14.99 16.21
N ALA A 173 0.58 -15.50 15.30
CA ALA A 173 1.19 -16.82 15.44
C ALA A 173 2.06 -16.91 16.70
N LYS A 174 2.92 -15.92 16.97
CA LYS A 174 3.75 -15.88 18.19
C LYS A 174 2.91 -15.91 19.46
N LYS A 175 1.85 -15.10 19.51
CA LYS A 175 0.94 -15.08 20.66
C LYS A 175 0.25 -16.42 20.83
N SER A 176 -0.27 -17.00 19.75
CA SER A 176 -0.93 -18.31 19.78
C SER A 176 0.00 -19.41 20.30
N CYS A 177 1.25 -19.47 19.82
CA CYS A 177 2.23 -20.45 20.28
C CYS A 177 2.59 -20.25 21.77
N HIS A 178 2.72 -19.00 22.20
CA HIS A 178 3.00 -18.68 23.59
C HIS A 178 1.83 -19.09 24.51
N ASP A 179 0.59 -18.76 24.14
CA ASP A 179 -0.59 -19.07 24.93
C ASP A 179 -0.82 -20.59 25.00
N ALA A 180 -0.57 -21.32 23.89
CA ALA A 180 -0.60 -22.78 23.87
C ALA A 180 0.46 -23.39 24.81
N ALA A 181 1.71 -22.91 24.76
CA ALA A 181 2.77 -23.40 25.65
C ALA A 181 2.45 -23.15 27.14
N GLN A 182 1.82 -22.02 27.46
CA GLN A 182 1.35 -21.74 28.82
C GLN A 182 0.24 -22.69 29.25
N ALA A 183 -0.74 -22.94 28.38
CA ALA A 183 -1.83 -23.87 28.64
C ALA A 183 -1.30 -25.31 28.84
N GLU A 184 -0.40 -25.78 27.97
CA GLU A 184 0.26 -27.09 28.09
C GLU A 184 1.01 -27.22 29.42
N ARG A 185 1.80 -26.20 29.79
CA ARG A 185 2.49 -26.17 31.08
C ARG A 185 1.52 -26.25 32.25
N HIS A 186 0.43 -25.48 32.21
CA HIS A 186 -0.56 -25.47 33.28
C HIS A 186 -1.24 -26.83 33.44
N GLN A 187 -1.71 -27.42 32.34
CA GLN A 187 -2.33 -28.75 32.33
C GLN A 187 -1.38 -29.85 32.79
N THR A 188 -0.09 -29.74 32.45
CA THR A 188 0.94 -30.70 32.89
C THR A 188 1.15 -30.64 34.41
N ILE A 189 1.17 -29.42 34.99
CA ILE A 189 1.29 -29.24 36.44
C ILE A 189 0.05 -29.77 37.16
N GLU A 190 -1.15 -29.50 36.65
CA GLU A 190 -2.40 -29.98 37.26
C GLU A 190 -2.52 -31.51 37.25
N ARG A 191 -1.98 -32.18 36.22
CA ARG A 191 -2.08 -33.63 36.03
C ARG A 191 -0.84 -34.40 36.45
N ILE A 192 0.10 -33.77 37.16
CA ILE A 192 1.42 -34.35 37.43
C ILE A 192 1.33 -35.69 38.18
N GLU A 193 0.41 -35.82 39.14
CA GLU A 193 0.22 -37.05 39.92
C GLU A 193 -0.36 -38.18 39.06
N THR A 194 -1.31 -37.86 38.18
CA THR A 194 -1.88 -38.82 37.23
C THR A 194 -0.84 -39.27 36.22
N LEU A 195 0.00 -38.35 35.73
CA LEU A 195 1.06 -38.66 34.76
C LEU A 195 2.14 -39.55 35.37
N VAL A 196 2.53 -39.33 36.63
CA VAL A 196 3.51 -40.19 37.33
C VAL A 196 2.96 -41.60 37.56
N GLN A 197 1.66 -41.77 37.79
CA GLN A 197 1.03 -43.08 37.96
C GLN A 197 0.88 -43.89 36.66
N MET A 198 1.07 -43.26 35.49
CA MET A 198 0.98 -43.91 34.17
C MET A 198 2.34 -44.40 33.64
N VAL A 199 3.43 -44.10 34.35
CA VAL A 199 4.81 -44.53 34.03
C VAL A 199 5.22 -45.67 34.95
#